data_AF-A0A7K3W7U9-F1
#
_entry.id   AF-A0A7K3W7U9-F1
#
_cell.length_a   1.000
_cell.length_b   1.000
_cell.length_c   1.000
_cell.angle_alpha   90.00
_cell.angle_beta   90.00
_cell.angle_gamma   90.00
#
_symmetry.space_group_name_H-M   'P 1'
#
loop_
_entity.id
_entity.type
_entity.pdbx_description
1 polymer ?
#
loop_
_entity_poly.entity_id
_entity_poly.type
_entity_poly.pdbx_seq_one_letter_code
_entity_poly.pdbx_strand_id
1 'polypeptide(L)'
;MRSRLAAAVAAAVLLLAGCGSDPGDGGTATPTGDPSPAQAEQSAAAAADPAAADTPAAAALAVALRAADVPAGWSVQANPVPDGDLSDDPSLDGICGVAFASDQRRTAKFPVVGLDPAGDALLASEAIAYDSAEAGALALTELRDAFESCPAEDRTIVDPPVVEGLAGTVVAVRVQLADGAVQDVIAQGRGAVVSVLIAEDAAAGATAAQGIATRLVALPGPAIGL
;
A
#
# COMPACT_ATOMS: atom_id res chain seq x y z
N MET A 1 -42.16 45.60 4.62
CA MET A 1 -42.90 44.90 3.55
C MET A 1 -42.60 43.42 3.69
N ARG A 2 -43.44 42.60 4.35
CA ARG A 2 -44.57 41.83 3.77
C ARG A 2 -44.20 41.19 2.40
N SER A 3 -43.87 39.90 2.36
CA SER A 3 -44.83 38.81 2.10
C SER A 3 -44.15 37.47 1.82
N ARG A 4 -44.85 36.42 2.22
CA ARG A 4 -44.55 34.98 2.11
C ARG A 4 -44.75 34.50 0.66
N LEU A 5 -44.19 33.33 0.31
CA LEU A 5 -44.91 32.31 -0.45
C LEU A 5 -44.24 30.94 -0.30
N ALA A 6 -45.02 30.02 0.24
CA ALA A 6 -44.77 28.58 0.27
C ALA A 6 -45.19 27.98 -1.07
N ALA A 7 -44.52 26.90 -1.49
CA ALA A 7 -45.06 25.96 -2.45
C ALA A 7 -44.75 24.54 -1.97
N ALA A 8 -45.83 23.81 -1.71
CA ALA A 8 -45.86 22.41 -1.34
C ALA A 8 -45.66 21.54 -2.59
N VAL A 9 -44.91 20.46 -2.46
CA VAL A 9 -44.95 19.33 -3.41
C VAL A 9 -45.33 18.10 -2.61
N ALA A 10 -46.53 17.63 -2.87
CA ALA A 10 -47.03 16.33 -2.45
C ALA A 10 -46.58 15.28 -3.47
N ALA A 11 -45.96 14.21 -3.00
CA ALA A 11 -45.86 12.95 -3.74
C ALA A 11 -46.32 11.84 -2.80
N ALA A 12 -47.48 11.28 -3.15
CA ALA A 12 -48.03 10.05 -2.58
C ALA A 12 -47.35 8.83 -3.22
N VAL A 13 -47.76 7.63 -2.75
CA VAL A 13 -47.57 6.29 -3.35
C VAL A 13 -46.29 5.60 -2.83
N LEU A 14 -46.24 4.38 -2.25
CA LEU A 14 -47.11 3.20 -2.24
C LEU A 14 -46.87 2.39 -0.95
N LEU A 15 -47.95 1.83 -0.38
CA LEU A 15 -47.93 0.81 0.67
C LEU A 15 -47.55 -0.54 0.06
N LEU A 16 -46.54 -1.22 0.63
CA LEU A 16 -46.42 -2.68 0.59
C LEU A 16 -46.03 -3.15 1.99
N ALA A 17 -47.05 -3.58 2.73
CA ALA A 17 -46.90 -4.41 3.90
C ALA A 17 -46.42 -5.80 3.45
N GLY A 18 -45.24 -6.19 3.91
CA GLY A 18 -44.73 -7.56 3.84
C GLY A 18 -44.35 -8.00 5.24
N CYS A 19 -45.31 -8.58 5.97
CA CYS A 19 -45.04 -9.39 7.14
C CYS A 19 -44.48 -10.73 6.68
N GLY A 20 -43.33 -11.12 7.20
CA GLY A 20 -42.72 -12.43 6.99
C GLY A 20 -41.57 -12.61 7.96
N SER A 21 -41.91 -12.85 9.23
CA SER A 21 -40.94 -13.26 10.25
C SER A 21 -40.72 -14.77 10.12
N ASP A 22 -39.54 -15.16 9.65
CA ASP A 22 -39.04 -16.54 9.75
C ASP A 22 -37.86 -16.57 10.73
N PRO A 23 -38.00 -17.18 11.91
CA PRO A 23 -36.89 -17.45 12.81
C PRO A 23 -36.37 -18.85 12.50
N GLY A 24 -35.35 -18.95 11.65
CA GLY A 24 -34.81 -20.25 11.25
C GLY A 24 -33.41 -20.16 10.66
N ASP A 25 -32.48 -20.79 11.36
CA ASP A 25 -31.15 -21.23 10.95
C ASP A 25 -30.07 -20.18 10.66
N GLY A 26 -29.18 -20.04 11.66
CA GLY A 26 -27.81 -19.55 11.52
C GLY A 26 -26.95 -20.50 10.70
N GLY A 27 -27.29 -20.65 9.42
CA GLY A 27 -26.36 -21.12 8.41
C GLY A 27 -25.38 -19.99 8.09
N THR A 28 -24.12 -20.14 8.47
CA THR A 28 -23.02 -19.38 7.87
C THR A 28 -23.07 -19.61 6.38
N ALA A 29 -23.66 -18.66 5.65
CA ALA A 29 -23.69 -18.67 4.20
C ALA A 29 -22.24 -18.58 3.74
N THR A 30 -21.72 -19.69 3.17
CA THR A 30 -20.49 -19.64 2.39
C THR A 30 -20.74 -18.65 1.25
N PRO A 31 -20.02 -17.52 1.15
CA PRO A 31 -20.19 -16.61 0.05
C PRO A 31 -19.87 -17.36 -1.24
N THR A 32 -20.86 -17.49 -2.13
CA THR A 32 -20.77 -18.17 -3.43
C THR A 32 -20.33 -17.24 -4.56
N GLY A 33 -19.88 -16.03 -4.24
CA GLY A 33 -19.32 -15.09 -5.21
C GLY A 33 -17.81 -15.23 -5.31
N ASP A 34 -17.27 -15.02 -6.52
CA ASP A 34 -15.83 -14.85 -6.71
C ASP A 34 -15.33 -13.65 -5.87
N PRO A 35 -14.13 -13.75 -5.26
CA PRO A 35 -13.59 -12.66 -4.47
C PRO A 35 -13.39 -11.40 -5.32
N SER A 36 -13.48 -10.23 -4.69
CA SER A 36 -13.08 -8.99 -5.37
C SER A 36 -11.58 -9.05 -5.74
N PRO A 37 -11.12 -8.31 -6.77
CA PRO A 37 -9.71 -8.27 -7.13
C PRO A 37 -8.79 -7.94 -5.94
N ALA A 38 -9.20 -7.00 -5.09
CA ALA A 38 -8.47 -6.62 -3.88
C ALA A 38 -8.35 -7.78 -2.88
N GLN A 39 -9.45 -8.52 -2.65
CA GLN A 39 -9.43 -9.68 -1.76
C GLN A 39 -8.58 -10.84 -2.32
N ALA A 40 -8.61 -11.02 -3.64
CA ALA A 40 -7.83 -12.04 -4.33
C ALA A 40 -6.32 -11.75 -4.22
N GLU A 41 -5.88 -10.53 -4.50
CA GLU A 41 -4.47 -10.13 -4.39
C GLU A 41 -3.95 -10.19 -2.96
N GLN A 42 -4.75 -9.71 -2.00
CA GLN A 42 -4.37 -9.82 -0.59
C GLN A 42 -4.17 -11.28 -0.18
N SER A 43 -5.09 -12.17 -0.60
CA SER A 43 -4.99 -13.59 -0.31
C SER A 43 -3.79 -14.23 -1.01
N ALA A 44 -3.50 -13.83 -2.25
CA ALA A 44 -2.35 -14.29 -3.01
C ALA A 44 -1.03 -13.85 -2.36
N ALA A 45 -0.92 -12.58 -1.97
CA ALA A 45 0.23 -12.05 -1.24
C ALA A 45 0.42 -12.78 0.10
N ALA A 46 -0.67 -13.01 0.86
CA ALA A 46 -0.61 -13.73 2.13
C ALA A 46 -0.09 -15.17 1.97
N ALA A 47 -0.49 -15.86 0.90
CA ALA A 47 -0.11 -17.24 0.60
C ALA A 47 1.24 -17.38 -0.13
N ALA A 48 1.77 -16.31 -0.72
CA ALA A 48 3.00 -16.37 -1.51
C ALA A 48 4.21 -16.72 -0.63
N ASP A 49 4.96 -17.75 -1.00
CA ASP A 49 6.26 -18.06 -0.43
C ASP A 49 7.35 -17.28 -1.18
N PRO A 50 8.07 -16.34 -0.52
CA PRO A 50 9.14 -15.59 -1.18
C PRO A 50 10.24 -16.48 -1.77
N ALA A 51 10.53 -17.63 -1.15
CA ALA A 51 11.58 -18.54 -1.63
C ALA A 51 11.18 -19.31 -2.90
N ALA A 52 9.88 -19.34 -3.22
CA ALA A 52 9.34 -20.00 -4.41
C ALA A 52 9.15 -19.04 -5.60
N ALA A 53 9.42 -17.74 -5.42
CA ALA A 53 9.31 -16.77 -6.51
C ALA A 53 10.31 -17.07 -7.62
N ASP A 54 9.87 -17.02 -8.86
CA ASP A 54 10.65 -17.32 -10.07
C ASP A 54 10.67 -16.18 -11.09
N THR A 55 9.90 -15.12 -10.86
CA THR A 55 9.83 -13.91 -11.67
C THR A 55 9.87 -12.65 -10.79
N PRO A 56 10.30 -11.49 -11.33
CA PRO A 56 10.30 -10.24 -10.57
C PRO A 56 8.90 -9.85 -10.07
N ALA A 57 7.86 -10.07 -10.87
CA ALA A 57 6.48 -9.79 -10.48
C ALA A 57 6.00 -10.69 -9.33
N ALA A 58 6.27 -12.00 -9.39
CA ALA A 58 5.97 -12.92 -8.28
C ALA A 58 6.76 -12.58 -7.02
N ALA A 59 8.01 -12.15 -7.18
CA ALA A 59 8.86 -11.69 -6.09
C ALA A 59 8.32 -10.40 -5.44
N ALA A 60 7.87 -9.42 -6.23
CA ALA A 60 7.23 -8.21 -5.71
C ALA A 60 5.92 -8.52 -4.97
N LEU A 61 5.05 -9.37 -5.52
CA LEU A 61 3.84 -9.82 -4.82
C LEU A 61 4.18 -10.53 -3.50
N ALA A 62 5.22 -11.36 -3.49
CA ALA A 62 5.66 -12.06 -2.29
C ALA A 62 6.22 -11.13 -1.22
N VAL A 63 6.67 -9.92 -1.52
CA VAL A 63 7.15 -8.97 -0.50
C VAL A 63 6.13 -7.91 -0.11
N ALA A 64 4.98 -7.83 -0.80
CA ALA A 64 3.90 -6.91 -0.46
C ALA A 64 3.49 -6.99 1.02
N LEU A 65 2.97 -5.89 1.56
CA LEU A 65 2.51 -5.80 2.95
C LEU A 65 1.39 -6.82 3.22
N ARG A 66 1.49 -7.55 4.34
CA ARG A 66 0.55 -8.60 4.74
C ARG A 66 -0.05 -8.30 6.11
N ALA A 67 -1.17 -8.93 6.41
CA ALA A 67 -1.80 -8.84 7.74
C ALA A 67 -0.88 -9.32 8.88
N ALA A 68 0.08 -10.22 8.61
CA ALA A 68 1.06 -10.67 9.59
C ALA A 68 2.16 -9.64 9.91
N ASP A 69 2.26 -8.57 9.12
CA ASP A 69 3.27 -7.53 9.26
C ASP A 69 2.78 -6.32 10.06
N VAL A 70 1.49 -6.30 10.40
CA VAL A 70 0.85 -5.20 11.14
C VAL A 70 0.46 -5.66 12.54
N PRO A 71 0.28 -4.73 13.50
CA PRO A 71 -0.10 -5.09 14.87
C PRO A 71 -1.42 -5.85 14.94
N ALA A 72 -1.62 -6.61 16.02
CA ALA A 72 -2.87 -7.34 16.24
C ALA A 72 -4.08 -6.40 16.23
N GLY A 73 -5.14 -6.80 15.52
CA GLY A 73 -6.36 -6.02 15.36
C GLY A 73 -6.34 -5.04 14.17
N TRP A 74 -5.18 -4.83 13.55
CA TRP A 74 -5.10 -4.11 12.28
C TRP A 74 -5.56 -5.00 11.13
N SER A 75 -5.92 -4.37 10.02
CA SER A 75 -6.22 -5.04 8.77
C SER A 75 -5.35 -4.49 7.65
N VAL A 76 -5.26 -5.26 6.58
CA VAL A 76 -4.55 -4.88 5.37
C VAL A 76 -5.57 -4.89 4.23
N GLN A 77 -5.43 -4.00 3.27
CA GLN A 77 -6.29 -3.94 2.10
C GLN A 77 -5.42 -3.72 0.86
N ALA A 78 -5.46 -4.66 -0.08
CA ALA A 78 -4.83 -4.45 -1.39
C ALA A 78 -5.65 -3.44 -2.21
N ASN A 79 -4.97 -2.64 -3.03
CA ASN A 79 -5.59 -1.69 -3.94
C ASN A 79 -5.16 -1.97 -5.39
N PRO A 80 -5.58 -3.11 -5.98
CA PRO A 80 -5.10 -3.60 -7.28
C PRO A 80 -5.08 -2.51 -8.33
N VAL A 81 -3.96 -2.42 -9.08
CA VAL A 81 -3.89 -1.55 -10.25
C VAL A 81 -4.82 -2.11 -11.33
N PRO A 82 -5.80 -1.33 -11.83
CA PRO A 82 -6.72 -1.80 -12.86
C PRO A 82 -5.97 -2.33 -14.10
N ASP A 83 -6.29 -3.56 -14.51
CA ASP A 83 -5.68 -4.25 -15.66
C ASP A 83 -4.14 -4.37 -15.62
N GLY A 84 -3.51 -4.05 -14.50
CA GLY A 84 -2.05 -3.97 -14.35
C GLY A 84 -1.40 -2.83 -15.14
N ASP A 85 -2.18 -1.86 -15.63
CA ASP A 85 -1.66 -0.72 -16.39
C ASP A 85 -1.04 0.32 -15.44
N LEU A 86 0.28 0.45 -15.50
CA LEU A 86 1.06 1.32 -14.62
C LEU A 86 1.22 2.75 -15.18
N SER A 87 0.71 3.06 -16.38
CA SER A 87 0.99 4.34 -17.05
C SER A 87 0.46 5.55 -16.30
N ASP A 88 -0.71 5.40 -15.66
CA ASP A 88 -1.38 6.45 -14.88
C ASP A 88 -1.30 6.20 -13.36
N ASP A 89 -0.43 5.27 -12.94
CA ASP A 89 -0.31 4.85 -11.55
C ASP A 89 1.15 4.94 -11.05
N PRO A 90 1.72 6.16 -10.91
CA PRO A 90 3.09 6.36 -10.41
C PRO A 90 3.25 5.87 -8.97
N SER A 91 4.46 5.42 -8.62
CA SER A 91 4.71 4.72 -7.34
C SER A 91 5.05 5.64 -6.16
N LEU A 92 5.47 6.86 -6.49
CA LEU A 92 6.03 7.83 -5.55
C LEU A 92 5.49 9.24 -5.82
N ASP A 93 4.40 9.35 -6.57
CA ASP A 93 3.83 10.64 -6.92
C ASP A 93 3.38 11.39 -5.67
N GLY A 94 3.65 12.69 -5.66
CA GLY A 94 3.49 13.54 -4.47
C GLY A 94 4.67 13.56 -3.48
N ILE A 95 5.64 12.62 -3.58
CA ILE A 95 6.90 12.76 -2.83
C ILE A 95 7.78 13.78 -3.54
N CYS A 96 7.88 14.98 -2.95
CA CYS A 96 8.71 16.09 -3.43
C CYS A 96 8.38 16.61 -4.84
N GLY A 97 7.26 16.18 -5.44
CA GLY A 97 6.79 16.66 -6.75
C GLY A 97 7.72 16.31 -7.91
N VAL A 98 8.59 15.32 -7.73
CA VAL A 98 9.56 14.90 -8.76
C VAL A 98 9.02 13.72 -9.56
N ALA A 99 9.36 13.68 -10.84
CA ALA A 99 9.11 12.53 -11.70
C ALA A 99 10.32 11.58 -11.65
N PHE A 100 10.06 10.28 -11.51
CA PHE A 100 11.08 9.25 -11.43
C PHE A 100 11.29 8.59 -12.79
N ALA A 101 12.50 8.57 -13.33
CA ALA A 101 12.75 7.90 -14.61
C ALA A 101 12.58 6.37 -14.46
N SER A 102 12.82 5.85 -13.26
CA SER A 102 12.58 4.44 -12.93
C SER A 102 11.11 4.02 -13.05
N ASP A 103 10.13 4.93 -12.96
CA ASP A 103 8.71 4.58 -13.07
C ASP A 103 8.34 3.97 -14.43
N GLN A 104 9.03 4.36 -15.50
CA GLN A 104 8.84 3.81 -16.84
C GLN A 104 9.40 2.38 -16.99
N ARG A 105 10.13 1.90 -15.99
CA ARG A 105 10.78 0.59 -15.97
C ARG A 105 10.12 -0.40 -15.04
N ARG A 106 8.98 -0.02 -14.44
CA ARG A 106 8.16 -0.91 -13.61
C ARG A 106 7.46 -1.94 -14.49
N THR A 107 7.38 -3.15 -13.99
CA THR A 107 6.75 -4.31 -14.66
C THR A 107 5.58 -4.87 -13.87
N ALA A 108 5.54 -4.62 -12.57
CA ALA A 108 4.40 -4.92 -11.70
C ALA A 108 4.42 -3.99 -10.48
N LYS A 109 3.24 -3.72 -9.93
CA LYS A 109 3.05 -2.93 -8.72
C LYS A 109 1.92 -3.50 -7.88
N PHE A 110 2.15 -3.63 -6.58
CA PHE A 110 1.18 -4.13 -5.61
C PHE A 110 1.02 -3.11 -4.48
N PRO A 111 0.14 -2.11 -4.64
CA PRO A 111 -0.14 -1.13 -3.61
C PRO A 111 -1.12 -1.69 -2.57
N VAL A 112 -0.85 -1.39 -1.31
CA VAL A 112 -1.52 -1.96 -0.15
C VAL A 112 -1.63 -0.90 0.95
N VAL A 113 -2.76 -0.87 1.64
CA VAL A 113 -2.99 0.02 2.79
C VAL A 113 -3.13 -0.81 4.06
N GLY A 114 -2.49 -0.39 5.15
CA GLY A 114 -2.71 -0.92 6.49
C GLY A 114 -3.66 -0.01 7.26
N LEU A 115 -4.76 -0.60 7.75
CA LEU A 115 -5.79 0.08 8.51
C LEU A 115 -5.70 -0.31 9.98
N ASP A 116 -5.80 0.66 10.86
CA ASP A 116 -5.86 0.44 12.30
C ASP A 116 -7.24 -0.13 12.74
N PRO A 117 -7.45 -0.45 14.02
CA PRO A 117 -8.75 -0.94 14.50
C PRO A 117 -9.91 0.05 14.38
N ALA A 118 -9.65 1.35 14.22
CA ALA A 118 -10.66 2.37 13.94
C ALA A 118 -11.02 2.44 12.44
N GLY A 119 -10.20 1.82 11.58
CA GLY A 119 -10.33 1.87 10.13
C GLY A 119 -9.53 3.00 9.48
N ASP A 120 -8.67 3.68 10.24
CA ASP A 120 -7.83 4.76 9.74
C ASP A 120 -6.62 4.19 8.98
N ALA A 121 -6.33 4.75 7.82
CA ALA A 121 -5.23 4.33 6.95
C ALA A 121 -3.91 4.94 7.42
N LEU A 122 -3.19 4.22 8.28
CA LEU A 122 -1.94 4.69 8.89
C LEU A 122 -0.68 4.12 8.25
N LEU A 123 -0.82 3.13 7.35
CA LEU A 123 0.26 2.60 6.53
C LEU A 123 -0.16 2.59 5.07
N ALA A 124 0.73 3.05 4.18
CA ALA A 124 0.64 2.83 2.75
C ALA A 124 1.92 2.13 2.29
N SER A 125 1.81 1.08 1.50
CA SER A 125 2.96 0.34 1.00
C SER A 125 2.78 -0.03 -0.45
N GLU A 126 3.89 -0.03 -1.18
CA GLU A 126 3.96 -0.57 -2.52
C GLU A 126 5.10 -1.59 -2.60
N ALA A 127 4.84 -2.73 -3.20
CA ALA A 127 5.88 -3.63 -3.70
C ALA A 127 5.94 -3.55 -5.22
N ILE A 128 7.12 -3.28 -5.76
CA ILE A 128 7.33 -2.90 -7.16
C ILE A 128 8.38 -3.82 -7.76
N ALA A 129 8.06 -4.39 -8.92
CA ALA A 129 9.01 -5.09 -9.76
C ALA A 129 9.47 -4.17 -10.89
N TYR A 130 10.76 -4.17 -11.18
CA TYR A 130 11.37 -3.47 -12.31
C TYR A 130 11.83 -4.47 -13.37
N ASP A 131 12.10 -3.98 -14.57
CA ASP A 131 12.62 -4.76 -15.69
C ASP A 131 14.06 -5.27 -15.50
N SER A 132 14.78 -4.74 -14.51
CA SER A 132 16.20 -4.98 -14.26
C SER A 132 16.61 -4.59 -12.84
N ALA A 133 17.71 -5.18 -12.35
CA ALA A 133 18.28 -4.83 -11.05
C ALA A 133 18.79 -3.38 -11.01
N GLU A 134 19.32 -2.89 -12.13
CA GLU A 134 19.77 -1.51 -12.28
C GLU A 134 18.59 -0.52 -12.15
N ALA A 135 17.42 -0.86 -12.69
CA ALA A 135 16.22 -0.03 -12.55
C ALA A 135 15.72 0.03 -11.09
N GLY A 136 15.74 -1.10 -10.37
CA GLY A 136 15.41 -1.12 -8.94
C GLY A 136 16.38 -0.29 -8.10
N ALA A 137 17.69 -0.36 -8.40
CA ALA A 137 18.70 0.47 -7.75
C ALA A 137 18.56 1.97 -8.11
N LEU A 138 18.20 2.28 -9.35
CA LEU A 138 17.90 3.64 -9.79
C LEU A 138 16.74 4.23 -9.00
N ALA A 139 15.64 3.49 -8.83
CA ALA A 139 14.47 3.96 -8.08
C ALA A 139 14.81 4.41 -6.66
N LEU A 140 15.61 3.61 -5.93
CA LEU A 140 16.05 3.97 -4.58
C LEU A 140 17.02 5.17 -4.57
N THR A 141 17.84 5.31 -5.61
CA THR A 141 18.74 6.46 -5.76
C THR A 141 17.94 7.73 -6.00
N GLU A 142 17.02 7.70 -6.96
CA GLU A 142 16.13 8.83 -7.24
C GLU A 142 15.30 9.20 -6.02
N LEU A 143 14.78 8.23 -5.25
CA LEU A 143 14.01 8.50 -4.04
C LEU A 143 14.85 9.23 -2.97
N ARG A 144 16.10 8.81 -2.76
CA ARG A 144 17.02 9.51 -1.87
C ARG A 144 17.27 10.95 -2.36
N ASP A 145 17.59 11.11 -3.63
CA ASP A 145 17.88 12.41 -4.23
C ASP A 145 16.64 13.34 -4.19
N ALA A 146 15.43 12.77 -4.29
CA ALA A 146 14.17 13.49 -4.14
C ALA A 146 14.03 14.07 -2.73
N PHE A 147 14.34 13.31 -1.69
CA PHE A 147 14.32 13.81 -0.32
C PHE A 147 15.39 14.88 -0.07
N GLU A 148 16.57 14.76 -0.67
CA GLU A 148 17.64 15.78 -0.55
C GLU A 148 17.29 17.11 -1.24
N SER A 149 16.46 17.06 -2.28
CA SER A 149 16.06 18.24 -3.07
C SER A 149 14.66 18.77 -2.76
N CYS A 150 13.97 18.16 -1.78
CA CYS A 150 12.59 18.46 -1.46
C CYS A 150 12.42 19.91 -0.96
N PRO A 151 11.45 20.69 -1.50
CA PRO A 151 11.12 22.01 -0.97
C PRO A 151 10.68 21.92 0.50
N ALA A 152 11.27 22.76 1.35
CA ALA A 152 11.00 22.78 2.79
C ALA A 152 9.63 23.39 3.18
N GLU A 153 8.86 23.86 2.20
CA GLU A 153 7.62 24.62 2.43
C GLU A 153 6.49 23.73 2.96
N ASP A 154 6.47 22.46 2.56
CA ASP A 154 5.39 21.51 2.90
C ASP A 154 5.81 20.45 3.94
N ARG A 155 7.11 20.34 4.22
CA ARG A 155 7.66 19.32 5.12
C ARG A 155 9.01 19.70 5.69
N THR A 156 9.33 19.15 6.86
CA THR A 156 10.66 19.19 7.49
C THR A 156 11.19 17.78 7.65
N ILE A 157 12.40 17.50 7.15
CA ILE A 157 13.10 16.24 7.45
C ILE A 157 13.63 16.32 8.87
N VAL A 158 13.30 15.32 9.69
CA VAL A 158 13.76 15.19 11.08
C VAL A 158 14.61 13.94 11.23
N ASP A 159 15.01 13.61 12.47
CA ASP A 159 15.84 12.43 12.73
C ASP A 159 15.19 11.17 12.12
N PRO A 160 15.92 10.43 11.26
CA PRO A 160 15.38 9.29 10.53
C PRO A 160 14.96 8.17 11.50
N PRO A 161 14.02 7.30 11.10
CA PRO A 161 13.60 6.21 11.95
C PRO A 161 14.74 5.20 12.11
N VAL A 162 14.95 4.72 13.34
CA VAL A 162 15.88 3.62 13.62
C VAL A 162 15.11 2.32 13.51
N VAL A 163 15.28 1.62 12.38
CA VAL A 163 14.67 0.30 12.15
C VAL A 163 15.77 -0.72 11.91
N GLU A 164 15.83 -1.71 12.79
CA GLU A 164 16.79 -2.81 12.66
C GLU A 164 16.31 -3.85 11.65
N GLY A 165 17.24 -4.60 11.06
CA GLY A 165 16.92 -5.77 10.23
C GLY A 165 16.42 -5.47 8.81
N LEU A 166 16.56 -4.23 8.34
CA LEU A 166 16.23 -3.86 6.96
C LEU A 166 17.16 -4.57 5.94
N ALA A 167 16.64 -4.80 4.73
CA ALA A 167 17.30 -5.62 3.71
C ALA A 167 17.81 -4.80 2.52
N GLY A 168 18.99 -5.17 2.00
CA GLY A 168 19.51 -4.65 0.74
C GLY A 168 19.89 -3.17 0.80
N THR A 169 19.55 -2.44 -0.26
CA THR A 169 19.72 -0.97 -0.32
C THR A 169 18.52 -0.33 0.37
N VAL A 170 18.77 0.61 1.28
CA VAL A 170 17.74 1.22 2.13
C VAL A 170 17.73 2.73 1.97
N VAL A 171 16.52 3.31 1.93
CA VAL A 171 16.24 4.73 2.15
C VAL A 171 15.25 4.81 3.31
N ALA A 172 15.63 5.49 4.39
CA ALA A 172 14.77 5.67 5.55
C ALA A 172 14.78 7.16 5.95
N VAL A 173 13.63 7.81 5.85
CA VAL A 173 13.47 9.24 6.10
C VAL A 173 12.27 9.44 6.99
N ARG A 174 12.40 10.32 8.00
CA ARG A 174 11.26 10.82 8.77
C ARG A 174 10.96 12.23 8.34
N VAL A 175 9.70 12.47 7.97
CA VAL A 175 9.21 13.80 7.59
C VAL A 175 8.14 14.25 8.58
N GLN A 176 8.21 15.52 8.98
CA GLN A 176 7.10 16.20 9.63
C GLN A 176 6.40 17.07 8.59
N LEU A 177 5.09 16.86 8.39
CA LEU A 177 4.26 17.62 7.48
C LEU A 177 3.85 18.98 8.09
N ALA A 178 3.35 19.88 7.24
CA ALA A 178 2.93 21.23 7.66
C ALA A 178 1.84 21.26 8.74
N ASP A 179 1.00 20.23 8.83
CA ASP A 179 -0.03 20.07 9.86
C ASP A 179 0.51 19.48 11.18
N GLY A 180 1.79 19.13 11.22
CA GLY A 180 2.49 18.55 12.36
C GLY A 180 2.50 17.02 12.37
N ALA A 181 1.79 16.34 11.46
CA ALA A 181 1.84 14.90 11.32
C ALA A 181 3.27 14.43 11.00
N VAL A 182 3.64 13.24 11.48
CA VAL A 182 4.96 12.66 11.26
C VAL A 182 4.77 11.39 10.44
N GLN A 183 5.53 11.27 9.36
CA GLN A 183 5.55 10.12 8.49
C GLN A 183 6.96 9.53 8.39
N ASP A 184 7.06 8.23 8.54
CA ASP A 184 8.25 7.46 8.22
C ASP A 184 8.11 6.93 6.79
N VAL A 185 9.06 7.27 5.92
CA VAL A 185 9.21 6.68 4.59
C VAL A 185 10.39 5.73 4.62
N ILE A 186 10.11 4.44 4.47
CA ILE A 186 11.09 3.35 4.49
C ILE A 186 10.98 2.62 3.16
N ALA A 187 12.00 2.78 2.32
CA ALA A 187 12.16 2.02 1.10
C ALA A 187 13.36 1.07 1.20
N GLN A 188 13.19 -0.14 0.68
CA GLN A 188 14.22 -1.18 0.68
C GLN A 188 14.13 -1.98 -0.60
N GLY A 189 15.27 -2.37 -1.15
CA GLY A 189 15.29 -3.10 -2.42
C GLY A 189 16.45 -4.06 -2.58
N ARG A 190 16.20 -5.09 -3.37
CA ARG A 190 17.17 -6.13 -3.71
C ARG A 190 16.92 -6.59 -5.14
N GLY A 191 17.95 -6.47 -5.99
CA GLY A 191 17.81 -6.75 -7.42
C GLY A 191 16.74 -5.86 -8.05
N ALA A 192 15.86 -6.47 -8.83
CA ALA A 192 14.76 -5.80 -9.53
C ALA A 192 13.52 -5.53 -8.67
N VAL A 193 13.55 -5.81 -7.36
CA VAL A 193 12.38 -5.63 -6.47
C VAL A 193 12.65 -4.55 -5.44
N VAL A 194 11.72 -3.61 -5.31
CA VAL A 194 11.72 -2.54 -4.31
C VAL A 194 10.40 -2.59 -3.55
N SER A 195 10.47 -2.38 -2.24
CA SER A 195 9.31 -2.05 -1.42
C SER A 195 9.46 -0.64 -0.88
N VAL A 196 8.37 0.11 -0.90
CA VAL A 196 8.23 1.44 -0.29
C VAL A 196 7.11 1.34 0.74
N LEU A 197 7.36 1.89 1.92
CA LEU A 197 6.40 1.96 3.03
C LEU A 197 6.38 3.39 3.55
N ILE A 198 5.18 3.97 3.65
CA ILE A 198 4.89 5.24 4.31
C ILE A 198 4.05 4.92 5.53
N ALA A 199 4.48 5.40 6.70
CA ALA A 199 3.84 5.08 7.98
C ALA A 199 3.63 6.31 8.84
N GLU A 200 2.39 6.55 9.27
CA GLU A 200 2.05 7.57 10.27
C GLU A 200 2.13 7.03 11.70
N ASP A 201 1.98 5.70 11.88
CA ASP A 201 2.33 5.01 13.12
C ASP A 201 3.73 4.40 12.99
N ALA A 202 4.69 4.98 13.71
CA ALA A 202 6.10 4.58 13.63
C ALA A 202 6.36 3.12 14.08
N ALA A 203 5.60 2.61 15.06
CA ALA A 203 5.82 1.27 15.60
C ALA A 203 5.25 0.20 14.66
N ALA A 204 4.06 0.44 14.11
CA ALA A 204 3.47 -0.38 13.07
C ALA A 204 4.33 -0.35 11.80
N GLY A 205 4.83 0.83 11.41
CA GLY A 205 5.74 1.01 10.27
C GLY A 205 7.04 0.21 10.42
N ALA A 206 7.70 0.28 11.58
CA ALA A 206 8.91 -0.49 11.84
C ALA A 206 8.68 -2.00 11.78
N THR A 207 7.57 -2.49 12.38
CA THR A 207 7.18 -3.91 12.32
C THR A 207 6.93 -4.36 10.88
N ALA A 208 6.20 -3.54 10.12
CA ALA A 208 5.90 -3.83 8.73
C ALA A 208 7.16 -3.89 7.87
N ALA A 209 8.05 -2.91 8.02
CA ALA A 209 9.32 -2.87 7.31
C ALA A 209 10.19 -4.11 7.61
N GLN A 210 10.22 -4.61 8.85
CA GLN A 210 10.96 -5.82 9.21
C GLN A 210 10.38 -7.10 8.59
N GLY A 211 9.05 -7.23 8.57
CA GLY A 211 8.37 -8.33 7.90
C GLY A 211 8.69 -8.38 6.41
N ILE A 212 8.62 -7.21 5.75
CA ILE A 212 8.99 -7.05 4.34
C ILE A 212 10.47 -7.37 4.12
N ALA A 213 11.36 -6.85 4.95
CA ALA A 213 12.81 -7.09 4.86
C ALA A 213 13.15 -8.58 4.92
N THR A 214 12.52 -9.31 5.85
CA THR A 214 12.70 -10.76 6.01
C THR A 214 12.36 -11.49 4.71
N ARG A 215 11.28 -11.09 4.03
CA ARG A 215 10.87 -11.69 2.76
C ARG A 215 11.77 -11.28 1.60
N LEU A 216 12.23 -10.02 1.54
CA LEU A 216 13.19 -9.55 0.53
C LEU A 216 14.51 -10.37 0.57
N VAL A 217 15.01 -10.70 1.77
CA VAL A 217 16.20 -11.55 1.93
C VAL A 217 15.97 -12.97 1.42
N ALA A 218 14.76 -13.50 1.58
CA ALA A 218 14.41 -14.86 1.17
C ALA A 218 14.23 -15.03 -0.35
N LEU A 219 14.16 -13.94 -1.13
CA LEU A 219 13.97 -14.02 -2.58
C LEU A 219 15.14 -14.74 -3.28
N PRO A 220 14.89 -15.65 -4.24
CA PRO A 220 15.93 -16.25 -5.06
C PRO A 220 16.61 -15.20 -5.96
N GLY A 221 17.94 -15.22 -6.04
CA GLY A 221 18.72 -14.32 -6.91
C GLY A 221 18.19 -14.25 -8.36
N PRO A 222 18.00 -15.39 -9.04
CA PRO A 222 17.47 -15.41 -10.41
C PRO A 222 16.11 -14.73 -10.57
N ALA A 223 15.24 -14.79 -9.57
CA ALA A 223 13.90 -14.19 -9.62
C ALA A 223 13.95 -12.65 -9.58
N ILE A 224 15.07 -12.08 -9.12
CA ILE A 224 15.28 -10.63 -8.99
C ILE A 224 16.45 -10.13 -9.84
N GLY A 225 16.94 -10.94 -10.77
CA GLY A 225 18.03 -10.56 -11.69
C GLY A 225 19.40 -10.41 -11.01
N LEU A 226 19.68 -11.20 -9.96
CA LEU A 226 20.97 -11.29 -9.27
C LEU A 226 21.66 -12.65 -9.45
#